data_AF-A0A8K0KSJ6-F1
#
_entry.id   AF-A0A8K0KSJ6-F1
#
_cell.length_a   1.000
_cell.length_b   1.000
_cell.length_c   1.000
_cell.angle_alpha   90.00
_cell.angle_beta   90.00
_cell.angle_gamma   90.00
#
_symmetry.space_group_name_H-M   'P 1'
#
loop_
_entity.id
_entity.type
_entity.pdbx_description
1 polymer ?
#
loop_
_entity_poly.entity_id
_entity_poly.type
_entity_poly.pdbx_seq_one_letter_code
_entity_poly.pdbx_strand_id
1 'polypeptide(L)'
;MAAVRVGYNKLVFVQGKRFASSSSALNDVVILSAVRTPMGSFCSALAPLSATKLGSLAVQSAVERAGIPKEEIKEVYMGNVCQAGLGQAPARQAALFAG
;
A
#
# COMPACT_ATOMS: atom_id res chain seq x y z
N MET A 1 2.66 2.41 5.55
CA MET A 1 3.19 3.08 4.35
C MET A 1 3.47 1.98 3.34
N ALA A 2 2.55 1.77 2.39
CA ALA A 2 2.67 0.70 1.40
C ALA A 2 3.33 1.29 0.15
N ALA A 3 4.51 0.77 -0.21
CA ALA A 3 5.16 1.09 -1.48
C ALA A 3 4.65 0.09 -2.52
N VAL A 4 3.85 0.56 -3.47
CA VAL A 4 3.38 -0.26 -4.60
C VAL A 4 4.33 -0.07 -5.76
N ARG A 5 5.01 -1.15 -6.16
CA ARG A 5 5.91 -1.18 -7.32
C ARG A 5 5.07 -1.35 -8.60
N VAL A 6 4.72 -0.23 -9.25
CA VAL A 6 4.09 -0.25 -10.57
C VAL A 6 5.19 -0.35 -11.63
N GLY A 7 5.31 -1.54 -12.23
CA GLY A 7 6.35 -1.81 -13.21
C GLY A 7 5.93 -1.38 -14.61
N TYR A 8 6.60 -0.33 -15.10
CA TYR A 8 6.90 0.05 -16.48
C TYR A 8 5.75 0.34 -17.48
N ASN A 9 5.89 1.53 -18.08
CA ASN A 9 5.26 2.01 -19.33
C ASN A 9 3.86 2.64 -19.30
N LYS A 10 3.58 3.50 -18.30
CA LYS A 10 2.67 4.64 -18.52
C LYS A 10 2.99 5.82 -17.61
N LEU A 11 3.70 6.80 -18.16
CA LEU A 11 3.82 8.14 -17.59
C LEU A 11 2.44 8.82 -17.66
N VAL A 12 1.64 8.73 -16.60
CA VAL A 12 0.47 9.61 -16.43
C VAL A 12 0.96 10.89 -15.78
N PHE A 13 1.08 11.93 -16.60
CA PHE A 13 1.57 13.26 -16.26
C PHE A 13 0.52 14.00 -15.43
N VAL A 14 0.76 14.16 -14.12
CA VAL A 14 0.03 15.11 -13.27
C VAL A 14 1.04 16.10 -12.68
N GLN A 15 1.05 17.29 -13.29
CA GLN A 15 1.63 18.56 -12.87
C GLN A 15 2.82 18.59 -11.88
N GLY A 16 3.98 18.96 -12.41
CA GLY A 16 4.76 20.10 -11.89
C GLY A 16 5.39 19.98 -10.50
N LYS A 17 6.33 19.04 -10.31
CA LYS A 17 7.54 19.18 -9.45
C LYS A 17 8.48 17.99 -9.71
N ARG A 18 9.60 18.23 -10.40
CA ARG A 18 10.64 17.23 -10.63
C ARG A 18 11.40 16.96 -9.33
N PHE A 19 11.15 15.81 -8.71
CA PHE A 19 12.08 15.19 -7.76
C PHE A 19 12.85 14.11 -8.50
N ALA A 20 13.87 14.49 -9.27
CA ALA A 20 14.82 13.55 -9.84
C ALA A 20 15.96 13.38 -8.83
N SER A 21 16.20 12.16 -8.36
CA SER A 21 17.39 11.86 -7.54
C SER A 21 18.61 11.80 -8.44
N SER A 22 19.59 12.67 -8.17
CA SER A 22 20.91 12.57 -8.79
C SER A 22 21.65 11.34 -8.26
N SER A 23 21.84 10.34 -9.12
CA SER A 23 23.00 9.43 -9.21
C SER A 23 22.65 7.94 -9.35
N SER A 24 23.34 7.31 -10.31
CA SER A 24 23.35 5.90 -10.74
C SER A 24 22.20 5.43 -11.64
N ALA A 25 22.52 4.48 -12.53
CA ALA A 25 21.64 3.88 -13.54
C ALA A 25 20.55 2.98 -12.90
N LEU A 26 19.76 3.57 -12.01
CA LEU A 26 18.62 2.95 -11.36
C LEU A 26 17.35 3.58 -11.93
N ASN A 27 16.26 2.82 -11.89
CA ASN A 27 14.97 3.33 -12.34
C ASN A 27 14.41 4.29 -11.30
N ASP A 28 13.87 5.41 -11.77
CA ASP A 28 13.21 6.37 -10.90
C ASP A 28 12.01 5.72 -10.19
N VAL A 29 11.95 5.88 -8.88
CA VAL A 29 10.85 5.36 -8.04
C VAL A 29 10.06 6.55 -7.51
N VAL A 30 8.75 6.55 -7.77
CA VAL A 30 7.83 7.61 -7.34
C VAL A 30 6.73 7.04 -6.45
N ILE A 31 6.28 7.83 -5.48
CA ILE A 31 5.13 7.50 -4.61
C ILE A 31 3.89 8.12 -5.22
N LEU A 32 2.96 7.29 -5.71
CA LEU A 32 1.75 7.75 -6.38
C LEU A 32 0.64 8.13 -5.39
N SER A 33 0.51 7.39 -4.30
CA SER A 33 -0.46 7.67 -3.24
C SER A 33 0.06 7.24 -1.87
N ALA A 34 -0.39 7.94 -0.83
CA ALA A 34 -0.12 7.59 0.55
C ALA A 34 -1.40 7.73 1.36
N VAL A 35 -1.87 6.62 1.92
CA VAL A 35 -3.09 6.54 2.72
C VAL A 35 -2.79 5.76 4.00
N ARG A 36 -3.53 6.07 5.06
CA ARG A 36 -3.47 5.38 6.35
C ARG A 36 -4.87 5.25 6.94
N THR A 37 -5.07 4.23 7.76
CA THR A 37 -6.25 4.16 8.63
C THR A 37 -6.12 5.16 9.79
N PRO A 38 -7.24 5.50 10.44
CA PRO A 38 -7.20 6.15 11.75
C PRO A 38 -6.45 5.27 12.76
N MET A 39 -5.77 5.91 13.72
CA MET A 39 -5.11 5.21 14.81
C MET A 39 -6.09 5.02 15.96
N GLY A 40 -6.32 3.77 16.35
CA GLY A 40 -7.14 3.43 17.51
C GLY A 40 -6.32 3.38 18.78
N SER A 41 -6.95 3.74 19.91
CA SER A 41 -6.40 3.40 21.23
C SER A 41 -6.58 1.90 21.51
N PHE A 42 -5.75 1.36 22.39
CA PHE A 42 -5.80 -0.05 22.78
C PHE A 42 -7.21 -0.43 23.29
N CYS A 43 -7.73 -1.57 22.80
CA CYS A 43 -9.08 -2.08 23.13
C CYS A 43 -10.25 -1.10 22.87
N SER A 44 -10.11 -0.17 21.93
CA SER A 44 -11.16 0.80 21.57
C SER A 44 -11.92 0.39 20.29
N ALA A 45 -12.49 1.35 19.56
CA ALA A 45 -13.39 1.13 18.42
C ALA A 45 -12.83 0.26 17.27
N LEU A 46 -11.51 0.18 17.12
CA LEU A 46 -10.85 -0.64 16.09
C LEU A 46 -10.45 -2.04 16.58
N ALA A 47 -10.64 -2.35 17.87
CA ALA A 47 -10.33 -3.66 18.45
C ALA A 47 -11.02 -4.87 17.79
N PRO A 48 -12.27 -4.80 17.28
CA PRO A 48 -12.89 -5.96 16.63
C PRO A 48 -12.32 -6.26 15.23
N LEU A 49 -11.49 -5.38 14.67
CA LEU A 49 -10.91 -5.55 13.34
C LEU A 49 -9.50 -6.16 13.44
N SER A 50 -9.25 -7.20 12.64
CA SER A 50 -7.90 -7.77 12.54
C SER A 50 -6.95 -6.82 11.81
N ALA A 51 -5.66 -6.96 12.09
CA ALA A 51 -4.61 -6.19 11.41
C ALA A 51 -4.64 -6.37 9.87
N THR A 52 -5.03 -7.55 9.39
CA THR A 52 -5.15 -7.85 7.95
C THR A 52 -6.30 -7.08 7.30
N LYS A 53 -7.45 -6.93 7.99
CA LYS A 53 -8.60 -6.14 7.51
C LYS A 53 -8.31 -4.63 7.52
N LEU A 54 -7.62 -4.15 8.55
CA LEU A 54 -7.18 -2.74 8.60
C LEU A 54 -6.16 -2.44 7.49
N GLY A 55 -5.25 -3.38 7.25
CA GLY A 55 -4.29 -3.32 6.15
C GLY A 55 -4.96 -3.32 4.78
N SER A 56 -5.96 -4.16 4.57
CA SER A 56 -6.67 -4.24 3.28
C SER A 56 -7.41 -2.96 2.95
N LEU A 57 -8.08 -2.34 3.92
CA LEU A 57 -8.72 -1.03 3.74
C LEU A 57 -7.71 0.05 3.34
N ALA A 58 -6.54 0.08 3.99
CA ALA A 58 -5.49 1.02 3.64
C ALA A 58 -4.96 0.82 2.21
N VAL A 59 -4.76 -0.43 1.80
CA VAL A 59 -4.28 -0.78 0.45
C VAL A 59 -5.34 -0.42 -0.58
N GLN A 60 -6.60 -0.81 -0.37
CA GLN A 60 -7.70 -0.50 -1.27
C GLN A 60 -7.81 1.01 -1.51
N SER A 61 -7.87 1.82 -0.45
CA SER A 61 -7.97 3.28 -0.59
C SER A 61 -6.73 3.91 -1.23
N ALA A 62 -5.54 3.31 -1.05
CA ALA A 62 -4.33 3.79 -1.72
C ALA A 62 -4.40 3.54 -3.23
N VAL A 63 -4.89 2.38 -3.66
CA VAL A 63 -5.05 2.03 -5.08
C VAL A 63 -6.11 2.90 -5.74
N GLU A 64 -7.27 3.06 -5.08
CA GLU A 64 -8.36 3.92 -5.55
C GLU A 64 -7.89 5.38 -5.71
N ARG A 65 -7.13 5.91 -4.74
CA ARG A 65 -6.58 7.27 -4.80
C ARG A 65 -5.47 7.43 -5.84
N ALA A 66 -4.72 6.37 -6.13
CA ALA A 66 -3.70 6.38 -7.17
C ALA A 66 -4.32 6.35 -8.58
N GLY A 67 -5.57 5.90 -8.72
CA GLY A 67 -6.29 5.84 -10.00
C GLY A 67 -5.72 4.78 -10.96
N ILE A 68 -5.16 3.69 -10.42
CA ILE A 68 -4.48 2.64 -11.19
C ILE A 68 -5.36 1.39 -11.21
N PRO A 69 -5.47 0.67 -12.35
CA PRO A 69 -6.10 -0.64 -12.39
C PRO A 69 -5.39 -1.63 -11.47
N LYS A 70 -6.16 -2.48 -10.78
CA LYS A 70 -5.64 -3.43 -9.77
C LYS A 70 -4.66 -4.43 -10.37
N GLU A 71 -4.83 -4.74 -11.65
CA GLU A 71 -4.00 -5.67 -12.43
C GLU A 71 -2.56 -5.17 -12.64
N GLU A 72 -2.32 -3.86 -12.52
CA GLU A 72 -0.97 -3.30 -12.62
C GLU A 72 -0.13 -3.47 -11.34
N ILE A 73 -0.76 -3.88 -10.23
CA ILE A 73 -0.11 -4.13 -8.95
C ILE A 73 0.58 -5.50 -8.99
N LYS A 74 1.91 -5.48 -9.02
CA LYS A 74 2.70 -6.72 -9.12
C LYS A 74 3.00 -7.36 -7.76
N GLU A 75 3.30 -6.53 -6.77
CA GLU A 75 3.78 -6.98 -5.47
C GLU A 75 3.22 -6.10 -4.36
N VAL A 76 2.88 -6.72 -3.23
CA VAL A 76 2.40 -6.03 -2.02
C VAL A 76 3.26 -6.45 -0.83
N TYR A 77 3.93 -5.47 -0.23
CA TYR A 77 4.69 -5.66 1.00
C TYR A 77 3.97 -4.95 2.16
N MET A 78 3.70 -5.69 3.24
CA MET A 78 3.04 -5.16 4.43
C MET A 78 3.84 -5.53 5.67
N GLY A 79 4.23 -4.52 6.44
CA GLY A 79 4.88 -4.70 7.73
C GLY A 79 3.86 -5.10 8.81
N ASN A 80 4.13 -6.19 9.53
CA ASN A 80 3.36 -6.60 10.70
C ASN A 80 4.27 -7.27 11.73
N VAL A 81 4.35 -6.70 12.94
CA VAL A 81 5.26 -7.15 14.00
C VAL A 81 4.65 -8.30 14.81
N CYS A 82 3.41 -8.13 15.31
CA CYS A 82 2.73 -9.13 16.12
C CYS A 82 1.81 -9.99 15.25
N GLN A 83 2.35 -11.09 14.72
CA GLN A 83 1.64 -11.94 13.75
C GLN A 83 0.80 -13.08 14.36
N ALA A 84 0.88 -13.27 15.68
CA ALA A 84 0.19 -14.37 16.37
C ALA A 84 -1.33 -14.30 16.17
N GLY A 85 -1.94 -15.42 15.77
CA GLY A 85 -3.39 -15.53 15.60
C GLY A 85 -3.98 -14.90 14.33
N LEU A 86 -3.16 -14.35 13.42
CA LEU A 86 -3.63 -13.70 12.19
C LEU A 86 -3.67 -14.65 10.97
N GLY A 87 -3.26 -15.91 11.13
CA GLY A 87 -3.18 -16.89 10.04
C GLY A 87 -1.93 -16.73 9.15
N GLN A 88 -1.87 -17.52 8.07
CA GLN A 88 -0.71 -17.55 7.19
C GLN A 88 -0.61 -16.28 6.34
N ALA A 89 0.61 -15.78 6.15
CA ALA A 89 0.93 -14.68 5.23
C ALA A 89 0.00 -13.46 5.34
N PRO A 90 0.08 -12.68 6.44
CA PRO A 90 -0.79 -11.52 6.67
C PRO A 90 -0.81 -10.48 5.53
N ALA A 91 0.34 -10.28 4.85
CA ALA A 91 0.43 -9.39 3.70
C ALA A 91 -0.42 -9.86 2.51
N ARG A 92 -0.43 -11.18 2.24
CA ARG A 92 -1.23 -11.77 1.17
C ARG A 92 -2.71 -11.69 1.50
N GLN A 93 -3.10 -11.94 2.76
CA GLN A 93 -4.49 -11.77 3.18
C GLN A 93 -4.96 -10.32 3.01
N ALA A 94 -4.14 -9.34 3.38
CA ALA A 94 -4.48 -7.93 3.20
C ALA A 94 -4.66 -7.58 1.71
N ALA A 95 -3.80 -8.09 0.82
CA ALA A 95 -3.94 -7.91 -0.63
C ALA A 95 -5.23 -8.56 -1.17
N LEU A 96 -5.52 -9.81 -0.79
CA LEU A 96 -6.73 -10.51 -1.22
C LEU A 96 -8.02 -9.84 -0.71
N PHE A 97 -8.00 -9.31 0.51
CA PHE A 97 -9.15 -8.58 1.06
C PHE A 97 -9.32 -7.18 0.48
N ALA A 98 -8.28 -6.57 -0.11
CA ALA A 98 -8.39 -5.28 -0.80
C ALA A 98 -9.04 -5.41 -2.19
N GLY A 99 -9.11 -6.65 -2.70
CA GLY A 99 -9.67 -7.02 -4.00
C GLY A 99 -8.69 -6.82 -5.13
#